data_AF-A0A8T6RFE3-F1
#
_entry.id   AF-A0A8T6RFE3-F1
#
_cell.length_a   1.000
_cell.length_b   1.000
_cell.length_c   1.000
_cell.angle_alpha   90.00
_cell.angle_beta   90.00
_cell.angle_gamma   90.00
#
_symmetry.space_group_name_H-M   'P 1'
#
loop_
_entity.id
_entity.type
_entity.pdbx_description
1 polymer ?
#
loop_
_entity_poly.entity_id
_entity_poly.type
_entity_poly.pdbx_seq_one_letter_code
_entity_poly.pdbx_strand_id
1 'polypeptide(L)'
;MSKDDREKILEILTKVKEIDRKSALKLYMSGIHSLMDLISCDYQGISKKIGESPATIQKWIDEAKNLDKGEDGTKKEKDEKAEFDPIKYISEFLNISMKEATKLRNAGVFGIKDLSQENPKLLSEDSGIEFEKIKEWINKAKDKYKNKYKTKKIKKKI
;
A
#
# COMPACT_ATOMS: atom_id res chain seq x y z
N MET A 1 25.74 11.93 29.78
CA MET A 1 24.38 11.38 29.69
C MET A 1 23.92 11.07 31.10
N SER A 2 22.80 11.65 31.51
CA SER A 2 22.20 11.38 32.82
C SER A 2 21.64 9.96 32.86
N LYS A 3 21.46 9.39 34.05
CA LYS A 3 20.81 8.07 34.22
C LYS A 3 19.43 8.05 33.55
N ASP A 4 18.74 9.18 33.58
CA ASP A 4 17.44 9.41 32.94
C ASP A 4 17.46 9.25 31.41
N ASP A 5 18.54 9.66 30.74
CA ASP A 5 18.64 9.54 29.26
C ASP A 5 18.74 8.07 28.85
N ARG A 6 19.53 7.30 29.62
CA ARG A 6 19.69 5.87 29.39
C ARG A 6 18.36 5.13 29.56
N GLU A 7 17.60 5.43 30.61
CA GLU A 7 16.32 4.77 30.84
C GLU A 7 15.31 5.11 29.74
N LYS A 8 15.22 6.37 29.33
CA LYS A 8 14.36 6.79 28.21
C LYS A 8 14.68 6.05 26.91
N ILE A 9 15.97 5.90 26.59
CA ILE A 9 16.39 5.19 25.38
C ILE A 9 16.01 3.70 25.45
N LEU A 10 16.22 3.07 26.61
CA LEU A 10 15.82 1.69 26.81
C LEU A 10 14.31 1.53 26.66
N GLU A 11 13.51 2.43 27.25
CA GLU A 11 12.05 2.42 27.09
C GLU A 11 11.63 2.53 25.62
N ILE A 12 12.25 3.45 24.86
CA ILE A 12 11.99 3.63 23.43
C ILE A 12 12.30 2.36 22.64
N LEU A 13 13.47 1.74 22.86
CA LEU A 13 13.87 0.52 22.16
C LEU A 13 12.99 -0.67 22.54
N THR A 14 12.55 -0.77 23.80
CA THR A 14 11.62 -1.83 24.23
C THR A 14 10.21 -1.69 23.69
N LYS A 15 9.85 -0.56 23.06
CA LYS A 15 8.57 -0.45 22.32
C LYS A 15 8.57 -1.31 21.06
N VAL A 16 9.75 -1.64 20.51
CA VAL A 16 9.88 -2.54 19.36
C VAL A 16 9.55 -3.96 19.82
N LYS A 17 8.62 -4.60 19.12
CA LYS A 17 8.20 -5.96 19.42
C LYS A 17 9.40 -6.92 19.36
N GLU A 18 9.45 -7.85 20.32
CA GLU A 18 10.54 -8.83 20.47
C GLU A 18 11.91 -8.23 20.90
N ILE A 19 11.98 -6.96 21.32
CA ILE A 19 13.17 -6.40 21.99
C ILE A 19 12.99 -6.44 23.51
N ASP A 20 13.69 -7.36 24.17
CA ASP A 20 13.79 -7.38 25.63
C ASP A 20 14.74 -6.29 26.16
N ARG A 21 14.59 -5.93 27.44
CA ARG A 21 15.47 -4.94 28.11
C ARG A 21 16.95 -5.27 28.00
N LYS A 22 17.32 -6.57 28.00
CA LYS A 22 18.71 -7.02 27.80
C LYS A 22 19.20 -6.68 26.39
N SER A 23 18.38 -6.93 25.37
CA SER A 23 18.69 -6.65 23.97
C SER A 23 18.73 -5.15 23.70
N ALA A 24 17.79 -4.38 24.25
CA ALA A 24 17.82 -2.92 24.21
C ALA A 24 19.11 -2.35 24.82
N LEU A 25 19.60 -2.95 25.92
CA LEU A 25 20.84 -2.56 26.56
C LEU A 25 22.07 -2.87 25.70
N LYS A 26 22.09 -4.02 25.02
CA LYS A 26 23.15 -4.35 24.06
C LYS A 26 23.14 -3.41 22.84
N LEU A 27 21.96 -3.05 22.34
CA LEU A 27 21.80 -2.07 21.26
C LEU A 27 22.32 -0.69 21.68
N TYR A 28 21.94 -0.24 22.87
CA TYR A 28 22.47 0.98 23.48
C TYR A 28 24.00 0.95 23.58
N MET A 29 24.57 -0.15 24.11
CA MET A 29 26.03 -0.32 24.19
C MET A 29 26.72 -0.38 22.82
N SER A 30 25.98 -0.73 21.76
CA SER A 30 26.48 -0.77 20.39
C SER A 30 26.41 0.59 19.68
N GLY A 31 25.89 1.63 20.35
CA GLY A 31 25.76 2.99 19.83
C GLY A 31 24.38 3.32 19.28
N ILE A 32 23.36 2.47 19.49
CA ILE A 32 21.99 2.74 19.05
C ILE A 32 21.26 3.49 20.17
N HIS A 33 21.05 4.79 19.96
CA HIS A 33 20.45 5.65 20.97
C HIS A 33 19.02 6.08 20.63
N SER A 34 18.50 5.68 19.47
CA SER A 34 17.16 6.02 19.00
C SER A 34 16.60 4.95 18.06
N LEU A 35 15.29 5.00 17.78
CA LEU A 35 14.68 4.17 16.74
C LEU A 35 15.27 4.48 15.37
N MET A 36 15.60 5.75 15.08
CA MET A 36 16.21 6.14 13.81
C MET A 36 17.62 5.57 13.64
N ASP A 37 18.41 5.53 14.72
CA ASP A 37 19.71 4.85 14.70
C ASP A 37 19.55 3.37 14.41
N LEU A 38 18.52 2.73 15.00
CA LEU A 38 18.21 1.33 14.74
C LEU A 38 17.81 1.12 13.27
N ILE A 39 16.97 2.00 12.72
CA ILE A 39 16.49 1.90 11.33
C ILE A 39 17.63 2.06 10.31
N SER A 40 18.57 2.96 10.62
CA SER A 40 19.68 3.33 9.72
C SER A 40 20.93 2.46 9.93
N CYS A 41 20.90 1.52 10.87
CA CYS A 41 22.07 0.71 11.19
C CYS A 41 22.32 -0.41 10.18
N ASP A 42 23.58 -0.84 10.12
CA ASP A 42 23.95 -2.08 9.47
C ASP A 42 23.62 -3.28 10.38
N TYR A 43 22.53 -3.98 10.05
CA TYR A 43 22.07 -5.15 10.78
C TYR A 43 23.10 -6.30 10.82
N GLN A 44 23.98 -6.40 9.80
CA GLN A 44 25.03 -7.43 9.79
C GLN A 44 26.12 -7.11 10.82
N GLY A 45 26.52 -5.83 10.91
CA GLY A 45 27.47 -5.34 11.89
C GLY A 45 26.95 -5.45 13.32
N ILE A 46 25.68 -5.09 13.56
CA ILE A 46 25.08 -5.19 14.90
C ILE A 46 24.91 -6.65 15.32
N SER A 47 24.47 -7.53 14.41
CA SER A 47 24.27 -8.96 14.68
C SER A 47 25.50 -9.59 15.34
N LYS A 48 26.68 -9.29 14.80
CA LYS A 48 27.96 -9.76 15.35
C LYS A 48 28.31 -9.14 16.70
N LYS A 49 27.97 -7.86 16.92
CA LYS A 49 28.27 -7.15 18.18
C LYS A 49 27.40 -7.60 19.34
N ILE A 50 26.10 -7.80 19.11
CA ILE A 50 25.15 -8.13 20.18
C ILE A 50 24.91 -9.65 20.32
N GLY A 51 25.41 -10.45 19.37
CA GLY A 51 25.26 -11.90 19.36
C GLY A 51 23.85 -12.35 19.02
N GLU A 52 23.10 -11.56 18.25
CA GLU A 52 21.75 -11.87 17.80
C GLU A 52 21.77 -12.22 16.31
N SER A 53 20.84 -13.08 15.88
CA SER A 53 20.76 -13.48 14.47
C SER A 53 20.45 -12.26 13.57
N PRO A 54 21.04 -12.17 12.36
CA PRO A 54 20.75 -11.07 11.42
C PRO A 54 19.25 -10.94 11.10
N ALA A 55 18.55 -12.08 11.01
CA ALA A 55 17.11 -12.11 10.79
C ALA A 55 16.31 -11.47 11.94
N THR A 56 16.76 -11.64 13.19
CA THR A 56 16.13 -11.03 14.37
C THR A 56 16.31 -9.52 14.35
N ILE A 57 17.53 -9.05 14.05
CA ILE A 57 17.79 -7.61 13.95
C ILE A 57 17.02 -6.99 12.78
N GLN A 58 16.94 -7.68 11.65
CA GLN A 58 16.14 -7.24 10.52
C GLN A 58 14.66 -7.05 10.93
N LYS A 59 14.08 -8.01 11.67
CA LYS A 59 12.72 -7.85 12.21
C LYS A 59 12.60 -6.64 13.13
N TRP A 60 13.56 -6.42 14.01
CA TRP A 60 13.56 -5.25 14.90
C TRP A 60 13.62 -3.93 14.12
N ILE A 61 14.39 -3.89 13.04
CA ILE A 61 14.44 -2.73 12.13
C ILE A 61 13.09 -2.52 11.45
N ASP A 62 12.47 -3.58 10.94
CA ASP A 62 11.18 -3.47 10.27
C ASP A 62 10.07 -3.03 11.25
N GLU A 63 10.06 -3.56 12.47
CA GLU A 63 9.15 -3.12 13.54
C GLU A 63 9.44 -1.67 13.99
N ALA A 64 10.71 -1.27 14.09
CA ALA A 64 11.08 0.10 14.39
C ALA A 64 10.63 1.08 13.29
N LYS A 65 10.73 0.69 12.01
CA LYS A 65 10.17 1.46 10.88
C LYS A 65 8.65 1.56 10.97
N ASN A 66 7.98 0.50 11.39
CA ASN A 66 6.53 0.50 11.60
C ASN A 66 6.13 1.46 12.72
N LEU A 67 6.93 1.55 13.80
CA LEU A 67 6.70 2.48 14.91
C LEU A 67 7.04 3.94 14.55
N ASP A 68 8.12 4.18 13.80
CA ASP A 68 8.55 5.52 13.37
C ASP A 68 7.55 6.18 12.41
N LYS A 69 6.87 5.37 11.59
CA LYS A 69 5.79 5.85 10.71
C LYS A 69 4.53 6.33 11.45
N GLY A 70 4.53 6.30 12.79
CA GLY A 70 3.36 6.58 13.59
C GLY A 70 2.33 5.46 13.46
N GLU A 71 1.38 5.43 14.38
CA GLU A 71 0.22 4.54 14.43
C GLU A 71 -0.58 4.44 13.10
N ASP A 72 -0.09 3.67 12.13
CA ASP A 72 -0.87 3.07 11.03
C ASP A 72 -0.21 1.76 10.53
N GLY A 73 0.58 1.11 11.40
CA GLY A 73 1.35 -0.11 11.09
C GLY A 73 0.70 -1.41 11.53
N THR A 74 -0.55 -1.40 11.96
CA THR A 74 -1.28 -2.62 12.34
C THR A 74 -1.73 -3.38 11.10
N LYS A 75 -1.03 -4.50 10.83
CA LYS A 75 -1.53 -5.77 10.23
C LYS A 75 -1.93 -5.69 8.75
N LYS A 76 -1.48 -6.56 7.83
CA LYS A 76 -1.79 -8.00 7.80
C LYS A 76 -3.16 -8.39 8.39
N GLU A 77 -4.19 -7.61 8.09
CA GLU A 77 -5.62 -7.98 8.11
C GLU A 77 -6.11 -7.55 6.71
N LYS A 78 -6.31 -8.47 5.76
CA LYS A 78 -7.66 -9.00 5.44
C LYS A 78 -8.77 -8.18 6.12
N ASP A 79 -9.49 -7.47 5.24
CA ASP A 79 -10.76 -6.75 5.45
C ASP A 79 -10.71 -5.23 5.67
N GLU A 80 -11.31 -4.55 4.67
CA GLU A 80 -12.06 -3.28 4.77
C GLU A 80 -11.35 -1.91 4.81
N LYS A 81 -10.23 -1.75 4.08
CA LYS A 81 -10.27 -0.65 3.10
C LYS A 81 -11.00 -1.22 1.89
N ALA A 82 -12.09 -0.61 1.47
CA ALA A 82 -12.51 -0.71 0.07
C ALA A 82 -11.39 -0.04 -0.76
N GLU A 83 -10.24 -0.71 -0.82
CA GLU A 83 -9.22 -0.50 -1.83
C GLU A 83 -10.03 -0.57 -3.11
N PHE A 84 -10.08 0.56 -3.82
CA PHE A 84 -10.78 0.65 -5.08
C PHE A 84 -10.15 -0.41 -5.98
N ASP A 85 -10.74 -1.61 -6.00
CA ASP A 85 -10.27 -2.70 -6.83
C ASP A 85 -10.75 -2.34 -8.23
N PRO A 86 -9.84 -1.90 -9.12
CA PRO A 86 -10.23 -1.45 -10.44
C PRO A 86 -10.88 -2.60 -11.22
N ILE A 87 -10.51 -3.86 -10.96
CA ILE A 87 -11.11 -5.02 -11.61
C ILE A 87 -12.55 -5.18 -11.14
N LYS A 88 -12.79 -5.18 -9.82
CA LYS A 88 -14.14 -5.30 -9.26
C LYS A 88 -15.03 -4.14 -9.73
N TYR A 89 -14.50 -2.92 -9.70
CA TYR A 89 -15.23 -1.74 -10.14
C TYR A 89 -15.59 -1.77 -11.63
N ILE A 90 -14.65 -2.20 -12.50
CA ILE A 90 -14.90 -2.36 -13.94
C ILE A 90 -15.93 -3.47 -14.19
N SER A 91 -15.79 -4.60 -13.49
CA SER A 91 -16.69 -5.75 -13.57
C SER A 91 -18.12 -5.37 -13.20
N GLU A 92 -18.32 -4.74 -12.04
CA GLU A 92 -19.62 -4.28 -11.57
C GLU A 92 -20.22 -3.20 -12.47
N PHE A 93 -19.38 -2.26 -12.94
CA PHE A 93 -19.87 -1.15 -13.75
C PHE A 93 -20.32 -1.57 -15.16
N LEU A 94 -19.56 -2.44 -15.82
CA LEU A 94 -19.88 -2.92 -17.16
C LEU A 94 -20.82 -4.13 -17.14
N ASN A 95 -21.07 -4.70 -15.95
CA ASN A 95 -21.76 -5.97 -15.74
C ASN A 95 -21.09 -7.10 -16.54
N ILE A 96 -19.77 -7.22 -16.40
CA ILE A 96 -18.94 -8.20 -17.10
C ILE A 96 -18.26 -9.14 -16.11
N SER A 97 -17.78 -10.28 -16.60
CA SER A 97 -17.07 -11.22 -15.74
C SER A 97 -15.74 -10.64 -15.22
N MET A 98 -15.30 -11.08 -14.04
CA MET A 98 -13.99 -10.72 -13.48
C MET A 98 -12.84 -11.09 -14.43
N LYS A 99 -13.01 -12.14 -15.24
CA LYS A 99 -12.06 -12.56 -16.27
C LYS A 99 -11.92 -11.50 -17.37
N GLU A 100 -13.03 -10.95 -17.86
CA GLU A 100 -13.02 -9.88 -18.85
C GLU A 100 -12.48 -8.57 -18.26
N ALA A 101 -12.84 -8.24 -17.02
CA ALA A 101 -12.26 -7.07 -16.33
C ALA A 101 -10.74 -7.20 -16.12
N THR A 102 -10.25 -8.42 -15.87
CA THR A 102 -8.80 -8.70 -15.77
C THR A 102 -8.11 -8.54 -17.12
N LYS A 103 -8.72 -9.00 -18.21
CA LYS A 103 -8.21 -8.80 -19.58
C LYS A 103 -8.09 -7.31 -19.93
N LEU A 104 -9.09 -6.50 -19.57
CA LEU A 104 -9.03 -5.05 -19.73
C LEU A 104 -7.87 -4.43 -18.93
N ARG A 105 -7.68 -4.87 -17.67
CA ARG A 105 -6.54 -4.43 -16.85
C ARG A 105 -5.20 -4.79 -17.48
N ASN A 106 -5.06 -6.00 -18.01
CA ASN A 106 -3.83 -6.45 -18.66
C ASN A 106 -3.55 -5.68 -19.96
N ALA A 107 -4.60 -5.21 -20.63
CA ALA A 107 -4.51 -4.30 -21.78
C ALA A 107 -4.30 -2.82 -21.37
N GLY A 108 -3.97 -2.56 -20.10
CA GLY A 108 -3.62 -1.23 -19.61
C GLY A 108 -4.78 -0.41 -19.06
N VAL A 109 -6.00 -0.95 -18.94
CA VAL A 109 -7.17 -0.21 -18.44
C VAL A 109 -7.26 -0.30 -16.93
N PHE A 110 -6.99 0.82 -16.25
CA PHE A 110 -7.02 0.90 -14.78
C PHE A 110 -8.34 1.45 -14.21
N GLY A 111 -9.29 1.81 -15.07
CA GLY A 111 -10.61 2.25 -14.62
C GLY A 111 -11.54 2.72 -15.73
N ILE A 112 -12.75 3.12 -15.36
CA ILE A 112 -13.78 3.57 -16.32
C ILE A 112 -13.38 4.87 -17.05
N LYS A 113 -12.60 5.74 -16.40
CA LYS A 113 -12.05 6.95 -17.03
C LYS A 113 -11.14 6.57 -18.19
N ASP A 114 -10.21 5.67 -17.90
CA ASP A 114 -9.21 5.16 -18.81
C ASP A 114 -9.89 4.49 -20.00
N LEU A 115 -10.81 3.57 -19.71
CA LEU A 115 -11.64 2.91 -20.71
C LEU A 115 -12.38 3.89 -21.62
N SER A 116 -12.90 5.01 -21.08
CA SER A 116 -13.61 6.00 -21.89
C SER A 116 -12.69 6.78 -22.86
N GLN A 117 -11.38 6.77 -22.63
CA GLN A 117 -10.38 7.44 -23.45
C GLN A 117 -9.65 6.48 -24.41
N GLU A 118 -9.78 5.17 -24.19
CA GLU A 118 -9.17 4.14 -25.01
C GLU A 118 -9.74 4.01 -26.43
N ASN A 119 -8.95 3.38 -27.31
CA ASN A 119 -9.35 3.06 -28.67
C ASN A 119 -9.90 1.62 -28.75
N PRO A 120 -11.15 1.41 -29.22
CA PRO A 120 -11.76 0.09 -29.24
C PRO A 120 -11.02 -0.92 -30.12
N LYS A 121 -10.31 -0.48 -31.18
CA LYS A 121 -9.54 -1.38 -32.05
C LYS A 121 -8.30 -1.91 -31.35
N LEU A 122 -7.49 -1.02 -30.78
CA LEU A 122 -6.27 -1.39 -30.07
C LEU A 122 -6.59 -2.24 -28.85
N LEU A 123 -7.58 -1.82 -28.06
CA LEU A 123 -7.97 -2.54 -26.86
C LEU A 123 -8.55 -3.94 -27.18
N SER A 124 -9.17 -4.13 -28.35
CA SER A 124 -9.64 -5.44 -28.82
C SER A 124 -8.50 -6.39 -29.12
N GLU A 125 -7.47 -5.87 -29.78
CA GLU A 125 -6.24 -6.60 -30.11
C GLU A 125 -5.47 -6.98 -28.83
N ASP A 126 -5.30 -6.04 -27.90
CA ASP A 126 -4.53 -6.24 -26.66
C ASP A 126 -5.25 -7.14 -25.64
N SER A 127 -6.57 -6.99 -25.48
CA SER A 127 -7.33 -7.75 -24.49
C SER A 127 -7.84 -9.11 -25.01
N GLY A 128 -7.82 -9.32 -26.33
CA GLY A 128 -8.43 -10.47 -26.97
C GLY A 128 -9.94 -10.55 -26.71
N ILE A 129 -10.60 -9.40 -26.61
CA ILE A 129 -12.05 -9.25 -26.47
C ILE A 129 -12.61 -8.70 -27.77
N GLU A 130 -13.80 -9.14 -28.16
CA GLU A 130 -14.47 -8.73 -29.38
C GLU A 130 -14.65 -7.21 -29.48
N PHE A 131 -14.32 -6.65 -30.64
CA PHE A 131 -14.35 -5.21 -30.91
C PHE A 131 -15.70 -4.55 -30.58
N GLU A 132 -16.82 -5.18 -30.97
CA GLU A 132 -18.15 -4.61 -30.72
C GLU A 132 -18.47 -4.53 -29.23
N LYS A 133 -18.05 -5.52 -28.42
CA LYS A 133 -18.21 -5.48 -26.95
C LYS A 133 -17.42 -4.35 -26.32
N ILE A 134 -16.16 -4.16 -26.73
CA ILE A 134 -15.33 -3.08 -26.22
C ILE A 134 -15.93 -1.72 -26.58
N LYS A 135 -16.36 -1.55 -27.82
CA LYS A 135 -17.02 -0.33 -28.29
C LYS A 135 -18.27 -0.01 -27.48
N GLU A 136 -19.09 -1.00 -27.13
CA GLU A 136 -20.22 -0.82 -26.22
C GLU A 136 -19.78 -0.38 -24.82
N TRP A 137 -18.73 -0.99 -24.26
CA TRP A 137 -18.21 -0.65 -22.93
C TRP A 137 -17.60 0.75 -22.86
N ILE A 138 -16.87 1.17 -23.89
CA ILE A 138 -16.31 2.52 -24.02
C ILE A 138 -17.46 3.54 -24.11
N ASN A 139 -18.51 3.25 -24.87
CA ASN A 139 -19.69 4.12 -24.94
C ASN A 139 -20.41 4.23 -23.59
N LYS A 140 -20.65 3.11 -22.89
CA LYS A 140 -21.19 3.10 -21.52
C LYS A 140 -20.33 3.91 -20.54
N ALA A 141 -19.01 3.80 -20.65
CA ALA A 141 -18.06 4.57 -19.84
C ALA A 141 -18.19 6.08 -20.11
N LYS A 142 -18.24 6.49 -21.39
CA LYS A 142 -18.43 7.89 -21.81
C LYS A 142 -19.76 8.48 -21.34
N ASP A 143 -20.84 7.73 -21.42
CA ASP A 143 -22.18 8.20 -21.01
C ASP A 143 -22.27 8.50 -19.50
N LYS A 144 -21.60 7.69 -18.66
CA LYS A 144 -21.49 7.98 -17.21
C LYS A 144 -20.82 9.32 -16.93
N TYR A 145 -19.79 9.68 -17.69
CA TYR A 145 -19.14 10.98 -17.53
C TYR A 145 -20.04 12.14 -17.98
N LYS A 146 -20.78 12.00 -19.08
CA LYS A 146 -21.74 13.03 -19.52
C LYS A 146 -22.86 13.28 -18.50
N ASN A 147 -23.38 12.23 -17.85
CA ASN A 147 -24.50 12.36 -16.92
C ASN A 147 -24.13 13.02 -15.57
N LYS A 148 -22.86 12.93 -15.14
CA LYS A 148 -22.35 13.58 -13.92
C LYS A 148 -22.31 15.12 -14.02
N TYR A 149 -22.26 15.67 -15.23
CA TYR A 149 -22.28 17.12 -15.48
C TYR A 149 -23.68 17.68 -15.72
N LYS A 150 -24.65 16.89 -16.18
CA LYS A 150 -26.07 17.31 -16.27
C LYS A 150 -26.70 17.46 -14.88
N THR A 151 -26.43 16.55 -13.96
CA THR A 151 -26.99 16.56 -12.59
C THR A 151 -26.43 17.67 -11.70
N LYS A 152 -25.16 18.09 -11.88
CA LYS A 152 -24.57 19.24 -11.16
C LYS A 152 -25.14 20.60 -11.56
N LYS A 153 -25.64 20.78 -12.79
CA LYS A 153 -26.24 22.05 -13.24
C LYS A 153 -27.64 22.28 -12.67
N ILE A 154 -28.38 21.22 -12.34
CA ILE A 154 -29.74 21.33 -11.82
C ILE A 154 -29.73 21.69 -10.32
N LYS A 155 -28.78 21.15 -9.53
CA LYS A 155 -28.65 21.44 -8.09
C LYS A 155 -28.06 22.81 -7.75
N LYS A 156 -27.65 23.61 -8.74
CA LYS A 156 -27.09 24.97 -8.55
C LYS A 156 -28.10 26.09 -8.85
N LYS A 157 -29.36 25.73 -9.10
CA LYS A 157 -30.45 26.63 -9.52
C LYS A 157 -31.69 26.54 -8.61
N ILE A 158 -31.55 26.01 -7.41
CA ILE A 158 -32.56 26.07 -6.33
C ILE A 158 -31.96 26.89 -5.21
#